data_AF-A0A970W2M8-F1
#
_entry.id   AF-A0A970W2M8-F1
#
_cell.length_a   1.000
_cell.length_b   1.000
_cell.length_c   1.000
_cell.angle_alpha   90.00
_cell.angle_beta   90.00
_cell.angle_gamma   90.00
#
_symmetry.space_group_name_H-M   'P 1'
#
loop_
_entity.id
_entity.type
_entity.pdbx_description
1 polymer ?
#
loop_
_entity_poly.entity_id
_entity_poly.type
_entity_poly.pdbx_seq_one_letter_code
_entity_poly.pdbx_strand_id
1 'polypeptide(L)'
;MNSIEFETELALRRQELYQHPTIDIINQGFRPVSGMPADFCVIQGGGRYHFFYIERRLQEGTPFFPGNEIYFGHASTADLATWEVHDPVLLIRPGTWEGAHVWAPFVLRHQGRYVMAYTGVNRCMSQDIGLAVSDDLFDWKRLDRNPLSPAKDRPWAFWREDGIASCRDPHLLAHDHRVWMTYTANTREGASCVALASSSDLVAWEDHGPILQGPTDGYQVVTSRENPFGRGRPQGQLESSHLLSKNGRWYLLVQAHMAWSPVRNWIMESARLDAFDLAQGREFWPNAYTVEVVRERGARSLLACTGPIRFGVVDWSQEQPVGRFIDTREELASWLD
;
A
#
# COMPACT_ATOMS: atom_id res chain seq x y z
N MET A 1 -38.97 23.20 16.07
CA MET A 1 -38.40 22.13 15.25
C MET A 1 -39.20 20.86 15.49
N ASN A 2 -39.82 20.31 14.45
CA ASN A 2 -40.51 19.02 14.51
C ASN A 2 -39.52 17.84 14.34
N SER A 3 -39.98 16.60 14.50
CA SER A 3 -39.11 15.42 14.41
C SER A 3 -38.45 15.24 13.04
N ILE A 4 -39.15 15.55 11.95
CA ILE A 4 -38.61 15.43 10.58
C ILE A 4 -37.51 16.46 10.33
N GLU A 5 -37.74 17.71 10.77
CA GLU A 5 -36.73 18.77 10.69
C GLU A 5 -35.46 18.41 11.49
N PHE A 6 -35.63 17.86 12.69
CA PHE A 6 -34.52 17.40 13.51
C PHE A 6 -33.73 16.25 12.86
N GLU A 7 -34.41 15.22 12.34
CA GLU A 7 -33.74 14.10 11.65
C GLU A 7 -33.02 14.56 10.38
N THR A 8 -33.59 15.52 9.65
CA THR A 8 -32.96 16.10 8.45
C THR A 8 -31.69 16.86 8.81
N GLU A 9 -31.74 17.72 9.84
CA GLU A 9 -30.57 18.45 10.32
C GLU A 9 -29.50 17.50 10.85
N LEU A 10 -29.91 16.47 11.59
CA LEU A 10 -29.00 15.45 12.13
C LEU A 10 -28.31 14.65 11.01
N ALA A 11 -29.03 14.30 9.94
CA ALA A 11 -28.46 13.62 8.78
C ALA A 11 -27.39 14.48 8.10
N LEU A 12 -27.67 15.77 7.86
CA LEU A 12 -26.70 16.71 7.27
C LEU A 12 -25.45 16.87 8.16
N ARG A 13 -25.63 17.03 9.47
CA ARG A 13 -24.50 17.14 10.41
C ARG A 13 -23.64 15.87 10.46
N ARG A 14 -24.25 14.68 10.36
CA ARG A 14 -23.51 13.42 10.28
C ARG A 14 -22.72 13.31 8.98
N GLN A 15 -23.35 13.66 7.85
CA GLN A 15 -22.69 13.68 6.56
C GLN A 15 -21.48 14.62 6.57
N GLU A 16 -21.66 15.84 7.07
CA GLU A 16 -20.57 16.82 7.23
C GLU A 16 -19.43 16.26 8.09
N LEU A 17 -19.75 15.65 9.24
CA LEU A 17 -18.74 15.05 10.11
C LEU A 17 -17.97 13.90 9.43
N TYR A 18 -18.65 13.10 8.61
CA TYR A 18 -18.04 11.95 7.93
C TYR A 18 -17.21 12.37 6.72
N GLN A 19 -17.68 13.35 5.95
CA GLN A 19 -17.00 13.86 4.76
C GLN A 19 -15.87 14.83 5.12
N HIS A 20 -16.02 15.62 6.19
CA HIS A 20 -15.06 16.66 6.58
C HIS A 20 -14.64 16.51 8.06
N PRO A 21 -13.93 15.42 8.41
CA PRO A 21 -13.48 15.22 9.77
C PRO A 21 -12.46 16.30 10.20
N THR A 22 -12.64 16.87 11.39
CA THR A 22 -11.64 17.75 12.00
C THR A 22 -10.42 16.93 12.43
N ILE A 23 -9.24 17.26 11.90
CA ILE A 23 -8.02 16.48 12.08
C ILE A 23 -6.88 17.33 12.65
N ASP A 24 -6.28 16.84 13.73
CA ASP A 24 -4.95 17.28 14.13
C ASP A 24 -3.89 16.50 13.35
N ILE A 25 -3.53 17.01 12.17
CA ILE A 25 -2.70 16.27 11.21
C ILE A 25 -1.30 15.95 11.75
N ILE A 26 -0.75 16.81 12.62
CA ILE A 26 0.61 16.65 13.15
C ILE A 26 0.65 15.56 14.22
N ASN A 27 -0.25 15.65 15.21
CA ASN A 27 -0.22 14.78 16.38
C ASN A 27 -1.03 13.49 16.19
N GLN A 28 -2.15 13.56 15.48
CA GLN A 28 -3.07 12.43 15.33
C GLN A 28 -2.99 11.79 13.94
N GLY A 29 -2.70 12.56 12.89
CA GLY A 29 -2.76 12.08 11.51
C GLY A 29 -4.19 11.93 10.98
N PHE A 30 -4.32 11.73 9.68
CA PHE A 30 -5.61 11.51 9.04
C PHE A 30 -6.10 10.08 9.26
N ARG A 31 -7.37 9.95 9.63
CA ARG A 31 -8.15 8.71 9.47
C ARG A 31 -9.61 9.07 9.23
N PRO A 32 -10.38 8.29 8.45
CA PRO A 32 -11.81 8.50 8.37
C PRO A 32 -12.46 8.22 9.74
N VAL A 33 -13.64 8.80 9.97
CA VAL A 33 -14.40 8.57 11.22
C VAL A 33 -14.72 7.09 11.41
N SER A 34 -14.96 6.38 10.31
CA SER A 34 -15.42 4.99 10.24
C SER A 34 -14.37 3.92 10.54
N GLY A 35 -13.08 4.24 10.49
CA GLY A 35 -12.04 3.22 10.60
C GLY A 35 -10.61 3.73 10.68
N MET A 36 -9.68 2.82 10.43
CA MET A 36 -8.24 3.10 10.36
C MET A 36 -7.71 2.72 8.97
N PRO A 37 -6.95 3.60 8.29
CA PRO A 37 -6.19 3.23 7.11
C PRO A 37 -5.17 2.14 7.43
N ALA A 38 -4.99 1.18 6.53
CA ALA A 38 -3.83 0.29 6.50
C ALA A 38 -2.98 0.63 5.27
N ASP A 39 -2.59 -0.34 4.46
CA ASP A 39 -1.92 -0.11 3.19
C ASP A 39 -2.67 0.91 2.34
N PHE A 40 -1.94 1.86 1.77
CA PHE A 40 -2.49 2.97 1.03
C PHE A 40 -1.54 3.39 -0.09
N CYS A 41 -2.05 4.19 -1.01
CA CYS A 41 -1.25 4.96 -1.95
C CYS A 41 -1.73 6.40 -2.01
N VAL A 42 -0.90 7.24 -2.61
CA VAL A 42 -1.19 8.66 -2.85
C VAL A 42 -0.90 9.01 -4.31
N ILE A 43 -1.76 9.82 -4.90
CA ILE A 43 -1.58 10.33 -6.26
C ILE A 43 -2.13 11.75 -6.38
N GLN A 44 -1.46 12.58 -7.19
CA GLN A 44 -1.95 13.92 -7.51
C GLN A 44 -2.92 13.92 -8.69
N GLY A 45 -4.02 14.66 -8.57
CA GLY A 45 -5.01 14.86 -9.63
C GLY A 45 -5.98 15.99 -9.28
N GLY A 46 -6.45 16.74 -10.28
CA GLY A 46 -7.42 17.82 -10.06
C GLY A 46 -6.98 18.92 -9.09
N GLY A 47 -5.66 19.15 -8.93
CA GLY A 47 -5.12 20.11 -7.95
C GLY A 47 -5.14 19.61 -6.50
N ARG A 48 -5.34 18.31 -6.28
CA ARG A 48 -5.42 17.69 -4.94
C ARG A 48 -4.52 16.46 -4.87
N TYR A 49 -4.25 16.02 -3.65
CA TYR A 49 -3.69 14.70 -3.36
C TYR A 49 -4.84 13.77 -3.00
N HIS A 50 -4.93 12.65 -3.71
CA HIS A 50 -5.92 11.59 -3.48
C HIS A 50 -5.23 10.41 -2.81
N PHE A 51 -5.81 9.95 -1.72
CA PHE A 51 -5.37 8.80 -0.95
C PHE A 51 -6.39 7.69 -1.10
N PHE A 52 -5.93 6.54 -1.57
CA PHE A 52 -6.71 5.30 -1.61
C PHE A 52 -6.12 4.34 -0.60
N TYR A 53 -6.95 3.75 0.25
CA TYR A 53 -6.47 2.95 1.36
C TYR A 53 -7.38 1.76 1.64
N ILE A 54 -6.79 0.69 2.16
CA ILE A 54 -7.55 -0.31 2.88
C ILE A 54 -8.15 0.38 4.11
N GLU A 55 -9.47 0.26 4.29
CA GLU A 55 -10.11 0.71 5.51
C GLU A 55 -10.46 -0.47 6.42
N ARG A 56 -9.78 -0.54 7.57
CA ARG A 56 -10.11 -1.50 8.63
C ARG A 56 -11.22 -0.91 9.49
N ARG A 57 -12.42 -1.47 9.35
CA ARG A 57 -13.56 -1.17 10.21
C ARG A 57 -13.45 -2.03 11.47
N LEU A 58 -13.93 -1.51 12.61
CA LEU A 58 -13.70 -2.02 13.97
C LEU A 58 -12.27 -1.73 14.47
N GLN A 59 -12.17 -1.15 15.67
CA GLN A 59 -10.91 -0.68 16.26
C GLN A 59 -9.86 -1.79 16.49
N GLU A 60 -10.25 -3.07 16.41
CA GLU A 60 -9.39 -4.23 16.71
C GLU A 60 -8.81 -4.94 15.48
N GLY A 61 -8.87 -4.33 14.30
CA GLY A 61 -7.84 -4.43 13.25
C GLY A 61 -7.27 -5.81 12.91
N THR A 62 -8.11 -6.73 12.40
CA THR A 62 -7.61 -7.89 11.66
C THR A 62 -8.39 -8.08 10.35
N PRO A 63 -7.70 -8.45 9.25
CA PRO A 63 -8.33 -8.71 7.95
C PRO A 63 -9.34 -9.86 8.01
N PHE A 64 -9.22 -10.75 9.00
CA PHE A 64 -10.01 -11.98 9.10
C PHE A 64 -11.42 -11.79 9.68
N PHE A 65 -11.78 -10.58 10.11
CA PHE A 65 -13.16 -10.30 10.51
C PHE A 65 -14.06 -10.21 9.27
N PRO A 66 -15.21 -10.93 9.25
CA PRO A 66 -16.17 -10.82 8.16
C PRO A 66 -16.62 -9.38 7.93
N GLY A 67 -16.54 -8.90 6.69
CA GLY A 67 -16.97 -7.55 6.30
C GLY A 67 -15.88 -6.47 6.34
N ASN A 68 -14.63 -6.83 6.69
CA ASN A 68 -13.48 -5.93 6.61
C ASN A 68 -12.74 -6.00 5.28
N GLU A 69 -12.13 -4.87 4.89
CA GLU A 69 -11.22 -4.77 3.73
C GLU A 69 -11.89 -5.20 2.41
N ILE A 70 -13.16 -4.84 2.23
CA ILE A 70 -14.00 -5.23 1.09
C ILE A 70 -14.16 -4.12 0.03
N TYR A 71 -13.47 -3.01 0.19
CA TYR A 71 -13.42 -1.85 -0.72
C TYR A 71 -12.17 -1.02 -0.40
N PHE A 72 -11.82 -0.06 -1.27
CA PHE A 72 -10.83 0.97 -0.96
C PHE A 72 -11.49 2.26 -0.52
N GLY A 73 -11.14 2.75 0.67
CA GLY A 73 -11.50 4.08 1.10
C GLY A 73 -10.82 5.12 0.21
N HIS A 74 -11.47 6.27 0.03
CA HIS A 74 -10.97 7.37 -0.77
C HIS A 74 -11.09 8.66 0.04
N ALA A 75 -9.97 9.37 0.18
CA ALA A 75 -9.96 10.72 0.73
C ALA A 75 -9.04 11.61 -0.08
N SER A 76 -9.23 12.92 0.00
CA SER A 76 -8.38 13.88 -0.69
C SER A 76 -8.15 15.14 0.11
N THR A 77 -7.07 15.84 -0.23
CA THR A 77 -6.69 17.11 0.40
C THR A 77 -5.97 17.99 -0.61
N ALA A 78 -6.20 19.30 -0.55
CA ALA A 78 -5.46 20.27 -1.37
C ALA A 78 -4.22 20.82 -0.64
N ASP A 79 -4.23 20.76 0.70
CA ASP A 79 -3.27 21.44 1.58
C ASP A 79 -2.58 20.51 2.59
N LEU A 80 -2.81 19.19 2.48
CA LEU A 80 -2.33 18.15 3.39
C LEU A 80 -2.85 18.28 4.83
N ALA A 81 -3.75 19.22 5.13
CA ALA A 81 -4.22 19.54 6.47
C ALA A 81 -5.74 19.41 6.61
N THR A 82 -6.48 19.88 5.61
CA THR A 82 -7.93 19.78 5.50
C THR A 82 -8.27 18.63 4.56
N TRP A 83 -9.11 17.70 5.04
CA TRP A 83 -9.41 16.47 4.32
C TRP A 83 -10.89 16.36 3.98
N GLU A 84 -11.14 15.72 2.85
CA GLU A 84 -12.45 15.35 2.35
C GLU A 84 -12.47 13.85 2.10
N VAL A 85 -13.38 13.14 2.78
CA VAL A 85 -13.63 11.71 2.61
C VAL A 85 -14.73 11.53 1.59
N HIS A 86 -14.46 10.70 0.59
CA HIS A 86 -15.33 10.42 -0.54
C HIS A 86 -16.01 9.06 -0.39
N ASP A 87 -16.92 8.77 -1.33
CA ASP A 87 -17.47 7.42 -1.46
C ASP A 87 -16.35 6.40 -1.74
N PRO A 88 -16.47 5.16 -1.22
CA PRO A 88 -15.48 4.13 -1.44
C PRO A 88 -15.40 3.69 -2.90
N VAL A 89 -14.23 3.26 -3.33
CA VAL A 89 -13.97 2.77 -4.69
C VAL A 89 -13.66 1.27 -4.68
N LEU A 90 -13.87 0.62 -5.83
CA LEU A 90 -13.54 -0.79 -6.09
C LEU A 90 -13.95 -1.77 -4.98
N LEU A 91 -15.26 -1.89 -4.72
CA LEU A 91 -15.81 -2.94 -3.85
C LEU A 91 -15.47 -4.34 -4.40
N ILE A 92 -15.33 -5.33 -3.52
CA ILE A 92 -15.18 -6.76 -3.88
C ILE A 92 -16.26 -7.22 -4.86
N ARG A 93 -15.98 -8.30 -5.59
CA ARG A 93 -16.95 -8.99 -6.46
C ARG A 93 -17.19 -10.40 -5.94
N PRO A 94 -18.24 -10.63 -5.12
CA PRO A 94 -18.52 -11.95 -4.56
C PRO A 94 -18.57 -13.05 -5.62
N GLY A 95 -18.00 -14.22 -5.32
CA GLY A 95 -17.92 -15.34 -6.26
C GLY A 95 -16.79 -15.24 -7.30
N THR A 96 -15.92 -14.24 -7.22
CA THR A 96 -14.75 -14.08 -8.09
C THR A 96 -13.43 -14.24 -7.31
N TRP A 97 -12.29 -14.13 -8.01
CA TRP A 97 -10.94 -14.16 -7.44
C TRP A 97 -10.65 -13.00 -6.47
N GLU A 98 -11.44 -11.93 -6.50
CA GLU A 98 -11.39 -10.79 -5.56
C GLU A 98 -12.68 -10.73 -4.70
N GLY A 99 -13.28 -11.89 -4.45
CA GLY A 99 -14.60 -11.99 -3.82
C GLY A 99 -14.61 -12.00 -2.29
N ALA A 100 -13.45 -12.00 -1.64
CA ALA A 100 -13.32 -11.93 -0.19
C ALA A 100 -12.80 -10.56 0.27
N HIS A 101 -11.68 -10.10 -0.31
CA HIS A 101 -11.05 -8.83 0.06
C HIS A 101 -10.39 -8.14 -1.13
N VAL A 102 -10.12 -6.85 -0.98
CA VAL A 102 -9.25 -6.05 -1.84
C VAL A 102 -8.20 -5.33 -0.99
N TRP A 103 -6.92 -5.44 -1.36
CA TRP A 103 -5.79 -4.94 -0.56
C TRP A 103 -4.78 -4.12 -1.37
N ALA A 104 -4.04 -3.29 -0.64
CA ALA A 104 -2.82 -2.60 -1.05
C ALA A 104 -2.94 -1.95 -2.45
N PRO A 105 -3.78 -0.91 -2.58
CA PRO A 105 -3.93 -0.21 -3.84
C PRO A 105 -2.66 0.61 -4.11
N PHE A 106 -2.25 0.70 -5.38
CA PHE A 106 -1.23 1.62 -5.85
C PHE A 106 -1.67 2.28 -7.15
N VAL A 107 -1.59 3.61 -7.23
CA VAL A 107 -2.02 4.36 -8.42
C VAL A 107 -0.83 5.00 -9.13
N LEU A 108 -0.68 4.67 -10.42
CA LEU A 108 0.25 5.30 -11.34
C LEU A 108 -0.52 6.11 -12.39
N ARG A 109 -0.07 7.33 -12.68
CA ARG A 109 -0.52 8.05 -13.87
C ARG A 109 0.26 7.55 -15.08
N HIS A 110 -0.41 6.93 -16.04
CA HIS A 110 0.21 6.33 -17.22
C HIS A 110 -0.62 6.63 -18.48
N GLN A 111 0.04 7.09 -19.54
CA GLN A 111 -0.58 7.39 -20.85
C GLN A 111 -1.87 8.25 -20.75
N GLY A 112 -1.86 9.27 -19.89
CA GLY A 112 -2.97 10.20 -19.73
C GLY A 112 -4.11 9.72 -18.83
N ARG A 113 -4.05 8.48 -18.31
CA ARG A 113 -5.05 7.91 -17.39
C ARG A 113 -4.44 7.58 -16.03
N TYR A 114 -5.28 7.33 -15.05
CA TYR A 114 -4.89 6.76 -13.77
C TYR A 114 -5.06 5.24 -13.84
N VAL A 115 -4.04 4.50 -13.41
CA VAL A 115 -4.03 3.05 -13.36
C VAL A 115 -3.80 2.63 -11.91
N MET A 116 -4.77 1.95 -11.31
CA MET A 116 -4.65 1.35 -10.00
C MET A 116 -4.28 -0.12 -10.16
N ALA A 117 -3.13 -0.53 -9.64
CA ALA A 117 -2.87 -1.92 -9.32
C ALA A 117 -3.36 -2.22 -7.90
N TYR A 118 -3.92 -3.40 -7.69
CA TYR A 118 -4.44 -3.80 -6.39
C TYR A 118 -4.41 -5.32 -6.23
N THR A 119 -4.49 -5.77 -4.99
CA THR A 119 -4.61 -7.20 -4.67
C THR A 119 -6.09 -7.57 -4.54
N GLY A 120 -6.51 -8.64 -5.20
CA GLY A 120 -7.77 -9.32 -4.93
C GLY A 120 -7.52 -10.62 -4.17
N VAL A 121 -8.42 -10.92 -3.23
CA VAL A 121 -8.33 -12.13 -2.41
C VAL A 121 -9.60 -12.94 -2.56
N ASN A 122 -9.46 -14.23 -2.85
CA ASN A 122 -10.58 -15.14 -2.96
C ASN A 122 -10.94 -15.76 -1.60
N ARG A 123 -12.04 -16.52 -1.53
CA ARG A 123 -12.49 -17.15 -0.27
C ARG A 123 -11.58 -18.26 0.26
N CYS A 124 -10.64 -18.74 -0.56
CA CYS A 124 -9.62 -19.70 -0.18
C CYS A 124 -8.34 -19.01 0.31
N MET A 125 -8.33 -17.68 0.45
CA MET A 125 -7.17 -16.85 0.79
C MET A 125 -6.03 -16.91 -0.26
N SER A 126 -6.36 -17.30 -1.49
CA SER A 126 -5.46 -17.11 -2.63
C SER A 126 -5.51 -15.65 -3.03
N GLN A 127 -4.33 -15.07 -3.24
CA GLN A 127 -4.13 -13.67 -3.60
C GLN A 127 -3.71 -13.59 -5.06
N ASP A 128 -4.19 -12.56 -5.75
CA ASP A 128 -3.75 -12.22 -7.09
C ASP A 128 -3.85 -10.71 -7.31
N ILE A 129 -3.32 -10.21 -8.43
CA ILE A 129 -3.23 -8.78 -8.76
C ILE A 129 -4.21 -8.45 -9.88
N GLY A 130 -4.94 -7.35 -9.72
CA GLY A 130 -5.76 -6.76 -10.77
C GLY A 130 -5.37 -5.32 -11.08
N LEU A 131 -5.83 -4.85 -12.24
CA LEU A 131 -5.73 -3.46 -12.65
C LEU A 131 -7.12 -2.82 -12.81
N ALA A 132 -7.24 -1.55 -12.45
CA ALA A 132 -8.36 -0.71 -12.76
C ALA A 132 -7.88 0.63 -13.33
N VAL A 133 -8.72 1.27 -14.13
CA VAL A 133 -8.42 2.55 -14.77
C VAL A 133 -9.48 3.60 -14.43
N SER A 134 -9.03 4.84 -14.30
CA SER A 134 -9.89 6.00 -14.07
C SER A 134 -9.36 7.20 -14.86
N ASP A 135 -10.27 8.08 -15.26
CA ASP A 135 -9.93 9.35 -15.90
C ASP A 135 -9.99 10.53 -14.92
N ASP A 136 -10.63 10.37 -13.77
CA ASP A 136 -10.94 11.44 -12.81
C ASP A 136 -10.60 11.13 -11.34
N LEU A 137 -10.14 9.92 -11.03
CA LEU A 137 -9.86 9.37 -9.69
C LEU A 137 -11.09 8.99 -8.85
N PHE A 138 -12.30 9.17 -9.36
CA PHE A 138 -13.55 8.84 -8.67
C PHE A 138 -14.19 7.59 -9.28
N ASP A 139 -14.31 7.56 -10.60
CA ASP A 139 -14.91 6.45 -11.33
C ASP A 139 -13.83 5.48 -11.82
N TRP A 140 -13.89 4.23 -11.34
CA TRP A 140 -12.90 3.20 -11.63
C TRP A 140 -13.50 2.02 -12.40
N LYS A 141 -12.90 1.69 -13.55
CA LYS A 141 -13.24 0.51 -14.35
C LYS A 141 -12.12 -0.52 -14.27
N ARG A 142 -12.43 -1.73 -13.78
CA ARG A 142 -11.51 -2.88 -13.82
C ARG A 142 -11.18 -3.25 -15.28
N LEU A 143 -9.95 -3.68 -15.53
CA LEU A 143 -9.59 -4.22 -16.83
C LEU A 143 -10.22 -5.61 -17.03
N ASP A 144 -10.66 -5.89 -18.26
CA ASP A 144 -11.34 -7.15 -18.60
C ASP A 144 -10.42 -8.38 -18.47
N ARG A 145 -9.11 -8.16 -18.51
CA ARG A 145 -8.08 -9.21 -18.42
C ARG A 145 -7.69 -9.58 -16.99
N ASN A 146 -8.30 -8.99 -15.97
CA ASN A 146 -8.00 -9.34 -14.59
C ASN A 146 -8.45 -10.78 -14.25
N PRO A 147 -7.73 -11.50 -13.38
CA PRO A 147 -6.48 -11.09 -12.73
C PRO A 147 -5.26 -11.22 -13.67
N LEU A 148 -4.16 -10.53 -13.32
CA LEU A 148 -2.90 -10.59 -14.06
C LEU A 148 -2.12 -11.89 -13.82
N SER A 149 -2.23 -12.48 -12.63
CA SER A 149 -1.60 -13.75 -12.25
C SER A 149 -0.08 -13.85 -12.51
N PRO A 150 0.76 -12.86 -12.15
CA PRO A 150 2.19 -12.88 -12.49
C PRO A 150 2.95 -14.06 -11.84
N ALA A 151 2.51 -14.54 -10.68
CA ALA A 151 3.08 -15.70 -9.98
C ALA A 151 2.57 -17.06 -10.48
N LYS A 152 1.43 -17.10 -11.19
CA LYS A 152 0.81 -18.36 -11.61
C LYS A 152 1.68 -19.08 -12.63
N ASP A 153 1.81 -20.40 -12.46
CA ASP A 153 2.59 -21.30 -13.30
C ASP A 153 4.09 -20.94 -13.45
N ARG A 154 4.61 -20.04 -12.62
CA ARG A 154 6.05 -19.74 -12.61
C ARG A 154 6.84 -20.87 -11.95
N PRO A 155 8.02 -21.22 -12.49
CA PRO A 155 8.82 -22.30 -11.93
C PRO A 155 9.37 -21.99 -10.54
N TRP A 156 9.58 -20.70 -10.22
CA TRP A 156 10.10 -20.24 -8.93
C TRP A 156 9.01 -20.03 -7.88
N ALA A 157 7.76 -19.77 -8.28
CA ALA A 157 6.70 -19.33 -7.38
C ALA A 157 5.86 -20.50 -6.83
N PHE A 158 5.46 -20.38 -5.56
CA PHE A 158 4.35 -21.13 -4.99
C PHE A 158 3.06 -20.33 -5.13
N TRP A 159 2.17 -20.78 -6.00
CA TRP A 159 0.85 -20.19 -6.18
C TRP A 159 -0.19 -21.28 -6.41
N ARG A 160 -1.37 -21.12 -5.82
CA ARG A 160 -2.54 -21.99 -6.02
C ARG A 160 -3.81 -21.20 -5.82
N GLU A 161 -4.87 -21.59 -6.51
CA GLU A 161 -6.18 -20.93 -6.43
C GLU A 161 -7.03 -21.43 -5.24
N ASP A 162 -6.88 -22.71 -4.90
CA ASP A 162 -7.71 -23.45 -3.94
C ASP A 162 -7.17 -23.43 -2.50
N GLY A 163 -6.30 -22.47 -2.18
CA GLY A 163 -5.82 -22.25 -0.82
C GLY A 163 -4.90 -21.05 -0.71
N ILE A 164 -4.32 -20.87 0.49
CA ILE A 164 -3.42 -19.75 0.80
C ILE A 164 -2.26 -19.72 -0.21
N ALA A 165 -2.09 -18.56 -0.85
CA ALA A 165 -0.99 -18.23 -1.76
C ALA A 165 -0.76 -16.71 -1.75
N SER A 166 0.50 -16.27 -1.87
CA SER A 166 0.83 -14.84 -1.94
C SER A 166 1.11 -14.40 -3.37
N CYS A 167 0.42 -13.36 -3.80
CA CYS A 167 0.67 -12.58 -5.02
C CYS A 167 -0.06 -11.25 -4.83
N ARG A 168 0.58 -10.32 -4.11
CA ARG A 168 -0.10 -9.12 -3.57
C ARG A 168 0.82 -7.90 -3.47
N ASP A 169 0.28 -6.82 -2.95
CA ASP A 169 0.95 -5.54 -2.65
C ASP A 169 1.69 -4.97 -3.87
N PRO A 170 1.00 -4.84 -5.03
CA PRO A 170 1.65 -4.36 -6.24
C PRO A 170 2.04 -2.89 -6.10
N HIS A 171 3.28 -2.56 -6.47
CA HIS A 171 3.74 -1.18 -6.62
C HIS A 171 4.18 -0.95 -8.07
N LEU A 172 3.69 0.12 -8.71
CA LEU A 172 3.96 0.41 -10.11
C LEU A 172 4.97 1.54 -10.27
N LEU A 173 5.94 1.36 -11.17
CA LEU A 173 6.91 2.37 -11.55
C LEU A 173 7.01 2.49 -13.07
N ALA A 174 6.81 3.70 -13.61
CA ALA A 174 7.13 3.97 -15.01
C ALA A 174 8.63 4.27 -15.17
N HIS A 175 9.34 3.44 -15.92
CA HIS A 175 10.78 3.60 -16.18
C HIS A 175 11.18 2.92 -17.49
N ASP A 176 12.07 3.54 -18.27
CA ASP A 176 12.57 3.02 -19.56
C ASP A 176 11.47 2.55 -20.53
N HIS A 177 10.44 3.40 -20.72
CA HIS A 177 9.28 3.13 -21.57
C HIS A 177 8.44 1.89 -21.18
N ARG A 178 8.65 1.36 -19.96
CA ARG A 178 7.90 0.25 -19.40
C ARG A 178 7.23 0.66 -18.10
N VAL A 179 6.24 -0.13 -17.70
CA VAL A 179 5.72 -0.15 -16.34
C VAL A 179 6.31 -1.37 -15.65
N TRP A 180 7.04 -1.14 -14.58
CA TRP A 180 7.58 -2.15 -13.68
C TRP A 180 6.63 -2.32 -12.51
N MET A 181 6.47 -3.55 -12.04
CA MET A 181 5.63 -3.90 -10.91
C MET A 181 6.39 -4.77 -9.94
N THR A 182 6.69 -4.25 -8.75
CA THR A 182 7.11 -5.10 -7.63
C THR A 182 5.88 -5.65 -6.93
N TYR A 183 5.97 -6.87 -6.42
CA TYR A 183 4.88 -7.50 -5.69
C TYR A 183 5.39 -8.57 -4.72
N THR A 184 4.64 -8.79 -3.66
CA THR A 184 4.90 -9.83 -2.65
C THR A 184 4.47 -11.20 -3.17
N ALA A 185 5.37 -12.18 -3.07
CA ALA A 185 5.11 -13.57 -3.43
C ALA A 185 5.79 -14.57 -2.47
N ASN A 186 5.51 -15.85 -2.66
CA ASN A 186 6.26 -16.94 -2.04
C ASN A 186 6.98 -17.78 -3.10
N THR A 187 8.22 -18.14 -2.83
CA THR A 187 8.96 -19.14 -3.62
C THR A 187 8.43 -20.55 -3.34
N ARG A 188 8.69 -21.51 -4.23
CA ARG A 188 8.34 -22.93 -4.03
C ARG A 188 9.03 -23.54 -2.82
N GLU A 189 10.20 -23.04 -2.50
CA GLU A 189 11.02 -23.44 -1.35
C GLU A 189 10.50 -22.85 -0.03
N GLY A 190 9.51 -21.95 -0.09
CA GLY A 190 8.81 -21.42 1.09
C GLY A 190 9.29 -20.06 1.58
N ALA A 191 10.26 -19.43 0.92
CA ALA A 191 10.66 -18.06 1.26
C ALA A 191 9.58 -17.04 0.85
N SER A 192 9.34 -16.03 1.69
CA SER A 192 8.71 -14.79 1.25
C SER A 192 9.71 -14.00 0.40
N CYS A 193 9.22 -13.36 -0.66
CA CYS A 193 10.04 -12.57 -1.58
C CYS A 193 9.27 -11.37 -2.12
N VAL A 194 10.00 -10.36 -2.58
CA VAL A 194 9.50 -9.35 -3.51
C VAL A 194 9.96 -9.79 -4.91
N ALA A 195 9.01 -9.98 -5.81
CA ALA A 195 9.26 -10.31 -7.21
C ALA A 195 9.01 -9.10 -8.11
N LEU A 196 9.51 -9.17 -9.33
CA LEU A 196 9.41 -8.09 -10.32
C LEU A 196 8.77 -8.61 -11.61
N ALA A 197 7.80 -7.86 -12.11
CA ALA A 197 7.23 -8.02 -13.43
C ALA A 197 7.32 -6.70 -14.21
N SER A 198 7.27 -6.73 -15.53
CA SER A 198 7.13 -5.51 -16.31
C SER A 198 6.36 -5.65 -17.60
N SER A 199 5.75 -4.56 -18.02
CA SER A 199 4.87 -4.50 -19.18
C SER A 199 5.13 -3.23 -20.00
N SER A 200 4.87 -3.30 -21.31
CA SER A 200 4.86 -2.13 -22.20
C SER A 200 3.45 -1.64 -22.53
N ASP A 201 2.43 -2.45 -22.23
CA ASP A 201 1.04 -2.24 -22.64
C ASP A 201 0.01 -2.47 -21.52
N LEU A 202 0.48 -2.77 -20.29
CA LEU A 202 -0.31 -3.16 -19.11
C LEU A 202 -1.13 -4.46 -19.30
N VAL A 203 -0.92 -5.17 -20.40
CA VAL A 203 -1.66 -6.38 -20.77
C VAL A 203 -0.75 -7.60 -20.67
N ALA A 204 0.39 -7.58 -21.34
CA ALA A 204 1.38 -8.65 -21.29
C ALA A 204 2.47 -8.29 -20.25
N TRP A 205 2.68 -9.18 -19.29
CA TRP A 205 3.64 -9.00 -18.21
C TRP A 205 4.79 -10.02 -18.34
N GLU A 206 6.00 -9.49 -18.49
CA GLU A 206 7.25 -10.24 -18.42
C GLU A 206 7.61 -10.48 -16.96
N ASP A 207 7.97 -11.72 -16.63
CA ASP A 207 8.42 -12.13 -15.30
C ASP A 207 9.95 -11.99 -15.20
N HIS A 208 10.42 -11.31 -14.15
CA HIS A 208 11.84 -11.14 -13.83
C HIS A 208 12.24 -11.92 -12.57
N GLY A 209 11.30 -12.66 -11.95
CA GLY A 209 11.53 -13.45 -10.75
C GLY A 209 11.71 -12.63 -9.47
N PRO A 210 12.13 -13.30 -8.37
CA PRO A 210 12.43 -12.66 -7.10
C PRO A 210 13.61 -11.69 -7.21
N ILE A 211 13.41 -10.44 -6.80
CA ILE A 211 14.45 -9.40 -6.72
C ILE A 211 14.95 -9.15 -5.30
N LEU A 212 14.19 -9.61 -4.30
CA LEU A 212 14.55 -9.66 -2.90
C LEU A 212 13.95 -10.93 -2.30
N GLN A 213 14.77 -11.76 -1.67
CA GLN A 213 14.30 -13.00 -1.07
C GLN A 213 14.68 -13.09 0.40
N GLY A 214 13.70 -13.43 1.24
CA GLY A 214 13.90 -13.78 2.62
C GLY A 214 14.37 -15.23 2.82
N PRO A 215 14.79 -15.64 4.03
CA PRO A 215 14.96 -17.04 4.37
C PRO A 215 13.74 -17.93 4.04
N THR A 216 14.02 -19.16 3.60
CA THR A 216 13.01 -20.20 3.27
C THR A 216 12.37 -20.84 4.49
N ASP A 217 12.91 -20.58 5.68
CA ASP A 217 12.33 -21.02 6.92
C ASP A 217 11.29 -20.03 7.48
N GLY A 218 10.83 -18.99 6.76
CA GLY A 218 9.99 -17.90 7.30
C GLY A 218 8.47 -17.99 7.08
N TYR A 219 7.69 -17.96 8.16
CA TYR A 219 6.28 -17.48 8.19
C TYR A 219 5.99 -16.96 9.61
N GLN A 220 5.39 -15.78 9.75
CA GLN A 220 5.01 -15.24 11.06
C GLN A 220 3.77 -15.97 11.58
N VAL A 221 3.89 -16.53 12.78
CA VAL A 221 2.74 -16.89 13.61
C VAL A 221 2.48 -15.70 14.52
N VAL A 222 1.40 -14.94 14.29
CA VAL A 222 0.95 -13.94 15.26
C VAL A 222 0.29 -14.69 16.41
N THR A 223 0.91 -14.62 17.58
CA THR A 223 0.32 -15.15 18.81
C THR A 223 -0.35 -14.03 19.55
N SER A 224 -1.68 -14.01 19.50
CA SER A 224 -2.48 -13.34 20.54
C SER A 224 -2.24 -14.02 21.90
N ARG A 225 -2.93 -13.55 22.94
CA ARG A 225 -3.04 -14.23 24.25
C ARG A 225 -3.49 -15.72 24.13
N GLU A 226 -3.88 -16.15 22.93
CA GLU A 226 -4.44 -17.45 22.54
C GLU A 226 -3.55 -18.31 21.61
N ASN A 227 -2.21 -18.17 21.51
CA ASN A 227 -1.40 -19.19 20.79
C ASN A 227 -0.73 -20.25 21.71
N PRO A 228 -1.33 -21.45 21.87
CA PRO A 228 -0.77 -22.56 22.63
C PRO A 228 0.29 -23.42 21.89
N PHE A 229 0.62 -23.15 20.62
CA PHE A 229 1.52 -24.03 19.83
C PHE A 229 2.83 -23.39 19.33
N GLY A 230 3.16 -22.18 19.79
CA GLY A 230 4.54 -21.75 20.09
C GLY A 230 5.67 -22.10 19.10
N ARG A 231 5.51 -21.91 17.80
CA ARG A 231 6.64 -21.95 16.85
C ARG A 231 6.64 -20.71 15.97
N GLY A 232 7.25 -19.63 16.48
CA GLY A 232 7.63 -18.46 15.69
C GLY A 232 8.90 -18.72 14.88
N ARG A 233 9.10 -17.98 13.79
CA ARG A 233 10.19 -18.17 12.83
C ARG A 233 11.01 -16.89 12.61
N PRO A 234 12.20 -16.94 11.97
CA PRO A 234 13.14 -15.82 11.91
C PRO A 234 12.64 -14.55 11.19
N GLN A 235 11.72 -14.68 10.22
CA GLN A 235 11.16 -13.58 9.43
C GLN A 235 9.65 -13.81 9.14
N GLY A 236 8.88 -12.72 9.12
CA GLY A 236 7.50 -12.65 8.63
C GLY A 236 7.38 -12.49 7.10
N GLN A 237 6.34 -11.83 6.61
CA GLN A 237 6.22 -11.57 5.16
C GLN A 237 6.96 -10.27 4.81
N LEU A 238 7.49 -10.22 3.59
CA LEU A 238 7.96 -8.98 2.95
C LEU A 238 6.72 -8.34 2.31
N GLU A 239 6.30 -7.17 2.77
CA GLU A 239 5.01 -6.55 2.43
C GLU A 239 5.18 -5.10 1.99
N SER A 240 4.17 -4.58 1.28
CA SER A 240 4.05 -3.17 0.90
C SER A 240 5.33 -2.59 0.29
N SER A 241 5.89 -3.28 -0.71
CA SER A 241 7.14 -2.86 -1.34
C SER A 241 6.98 -1.53 -2.09
N HIS A 242 8.00 -0.66 -2.05
CA HIS A 242 8.03 0.58 -2.83
C HIS A 242 9.38 0.72 -3.52
N LEU A 243 9.40 0.67 -4.85
CA LEU A 243 10.62 0.74 -5.67
C LEU A 243 10.80 2.16 -6.22
N LEU A 244 11.97 2.76 -5.97
CA LEU A 244 12.27 4.10 -6.47
C LEU A 244 13.74 4.25 -6.86
N SER A 245 14.02 5.22 -7.73
CA SER A 245 15.38 5.59 -8.11
C SER A 245 15.73 6.99 -7.65
N LYS A 246 16.93 7.13 -7.05
CA LYS A 246 17.49 8.39 -6.56
C LYS A 246 18.98 8.42 -6.86
N ASN A 247 19.46 9.54 -7.42
CA ASN A 247 20.88 9.80 -7.64
C ASN A 247 21.63 8.66 -8.36
N GLY A 248 20.99 8.05 -9.37
CA GLY A 248 21.57 6.94 -10.15
C GLY A 248 21.60 5.60 -9.42
N ARG A 249 20.91 5.47 -8.28
CA ARG A 249 20.77 4.24 -7.51
C ARG A 249 19.32 3.84 -7.38
N TRP A 250 19.10 2.58 -7.04
CA TRP A 250 17.80 1.98 -6.79
C TRP A 250 17.61 1.71 -5.31
N TYR A 251 16.43 2.02 -4.82
CA TYR A 251 16.02 1.80 -3.45
C TYR A 251 14.73 0.99 -3.43
N LEU A 252 14.69 -0.02 -2.58
CA LEU A 252 13.51 -0.82 -2.32
C LEU A 252 13.14 -0.65 -0.85
N LEU A 253 11.99 -0.05 -0.59
CA LEU A 253 11.38 -0.04 0.73
C LEU A 253 10.52 -1.28 0.89
N VAL A 254 10.55 -1.90 2.06
CA VAL A 254 9.72 -3.07 2.38
C VAL A 254 9.34 -3.06 3.85
N GLN A 255 8.07 -3.36 4.14
CA GLN A 255 7.63 -3.66 5.48
C GLN A 255 7.89 -5.13 5.80
N ALA A 256 8.59 -5.42 6.90
CA ALA A 256 8.84 -6.78 7.30
C ALA A 256 9.14 -6.91 8.79
N HIS A 257 8.58 -7.95 9.41
CA HIS A 257 8.91 -8.32 10.78
C HIS A 257 10.05 -9.34 10.79
N MET A 258 11.19 -8.99 11.38
CA MET A 258 12.30 -9.93 11.63
C MET A 258 12.34 -10.28 13.11
N ALA A 259 12.47 -11.54 13.47
CA ALA A 259 12.57 -11.97 14.88
C ALA A 259 13.85 -11.46 15.56
N TRP A 260 14.90 -11.23 14.76
CA TRP A 260 16.23 -10.81 15.21
C TRP A 260 16.45 -9.28 15.16
N SER A 261 15.48 -8.50 14.67
CA SER A 261 15.61 -7.05 14.56
C SER A 261 14.33 -6.32 14.98
N PRO A 262 14.44 -5.18 15.69
CA PRO A 262 13.29 -4.34 16.00
C PRO A 262 12.75 -3.60 14.77
N VAL A 263 13.53 -3.52 13.68
CA VAL A 263 13.17 -2.79 12.47
C VAL A 263 11.92 -3.40 11.83
N ARG A 264 11.04 -2.52 11.36
CA ARG A 264 9.77 -2.88 10.68
C ARG A 264 9.69 -2.34 9.26
N ASN A 265 10.32 -1.20 9.02
CA ASN A 265 10.34 -0.54 7.73
C ASN A 265 11.79 -0.48 7.23
N TRP A 266 12.07 -1.29 6.21
CA TRP A 266 13.41 -1.55 5.70
C TRP A 266 13.65 -0.77 4.41
N ILE A 267 14.89 -0.34 4.21
CA ILE A 267 15.40 0.14 2.93
C ILE A 267 16.60 -0.70 2.52
N MET A 268 16.60 -1.15 1.27
CA MET A 268 17.75 -1.75 0.61
C MET A 268 18.16 -0.87 -0.56
N GLU A 269 19.46 -0.79 -0.81
CA GLU A 269 20.04 -0.05 -1.92
C GLU A 269 20.66 -1.01 -2.94
N SER A 270 20.59 -0.65 -4.22
CA SER A 270 21.25 -1.41 -5.29
C SER A 270 21.68 -0.50 -6.44
N ALA A 271 22.68 -0.95 -7.19
CA ALA A 271 23.03 -0.38 -8.49
C ALA A 271 22.06 -0.85 -9.60
N ARG A 272 21.25 -1.87 -9.35
CA ARG A 272 20.33 -2.48 -10.31
C ARG A 272 18.90 -2.48 -9.77
N LEU A 273 17.91 -2.34 -10.65
CA LEU A 273 16.50 -2.36 -10.27
C LEU A 273 15.98 -3.76 -9.92
N ASP A 274 16.72 -4.80 -10.28
CA ASP A 274 16.27 -6.21 -10.29
C ASP A 274 17.07 -7.10 -9.32
N ALA A 275 17.88 -6.51 -8.44
CA ALA A 275 18.71 -7.28 -7.50
C ALA A 275 18.94 -6.51 -6.20
N PHE A 276 18.32 -6.96 -5.12
CA PHE A 276 18.47 -6.41 -3.77
C PHE A 276 18.87 -7.51 -2.79
N ASP A 277 19.61 -7.12 -1.75
CA ASP A 277 20.11 -8.01 -0.72
C ASP A 277 19.52 -7.62 0.64
N LEU A 278 18.76 -8.52 1.25
CA LEU A 278 18.15 -8.31 2.56
C LEU A 278 19.20 -8.10 3.66
N ALA A 279 20.39 -8.70 3.53
CA ALA A 279 21.46 -8.54 4.51
C ALA A 279 22.04 -7.12 4.54
N GLN A 280 21.82 -6.33 3.49
CA GLN A 280 22.21 -4.92 3.40
C GLN A 280 21.08 -3.96 3.84
N GLY A 281 19.93 -4.51 4.24
CA GLY A 281 18.79 -3.74 4.68
C GLY A 281 19.06 -3.02 6.01
N ARG A 282 18.54 -1.79 6.11
CA ARG A 282 18.57 -0.98 7.34
C ARG A 282 17.21 -0.35 7.59
N GLU A 283 17.02 0.23 8.77
CA GLU A 283 15.81 1.01 9.06
C GLU A 283 15.74 2.26 8.18
N PHE A 284 14.60 2.46 7.51
CA PHE A 284 14.39 3.64 6.68
C PHE A 284 13.80 4.80 7.47
N TRP A 285 12.73 4.54 8.21
CA TRP A 285 11.99 5.57 8.93
C TRP A 285 11.43 4.97 10.22
N PRO A 286 12.05 5.25 11.38
CA PRO A 286 11.63 4.69 12.66
C PRO A 286 10.18 5.04 13.01
N ASN A 287 9.43 4.04 13.48
CA ASN A 287 8.00 4.14 13.84
C ASN A 287 7.04 4.48 12.68
N ALA A 288 7.49 4.40 11.43
CA ALA A 288 6.64 4.50 10.26
C ALA A 288 6.38 3.10 9.66
N TYR A 289 5.18 2.92 9.11
CA TYR A 289 4.70 1.69 8.48
C TYR A 289 4.10 2.02 7.12
N THR A 290 4.21 1.10 6.13
CA THR A 290 3.84 1.26 4.70
C THR A 290 4.08 2.68 4.19
N VAL A 291 5.29 2.95 3.69
CA VAL A 291 5.72 4.29 3.32
C VAL A 291 5.47 4.57 1.85
N GLU A 292 4.85 5.71 1.60
CA GLU A 292 4.58 6.22 0.26
C GLU A 292 5.26 7.57 0.03
N VAL A 293 5.67 7.83 -1.21
CA VAL A 293 6.22 9.11 -1.63
C VAL A 293 5.08 10.01 -2.10
N VAL A 294 4.85 11.11 -1.39
CA VAL A 294 3.76 12.06 -1.67
C VAL A 294 4.17 13.09 -2.71
N ARG A 295 5.38 13.64 -2.57
CA ARG A 295 5.91 14.70 -3.45
C ARG A 295 7.42 14.75 -3.42
N GLU A 296 8.00 15.13 -4.54
CA GLU A 296 9.43 15.35 -4.72
C GLU A 296 9.77 16.84 -4.77
N ARG A 297 10.90 17.22 -4.14
CA ARG A 297 11.46 18.57 -4.21
C ARG A 297 12.99 18.51 -4.18
N GLY A 298 13.59 18.49 -5.38
CA GLY A 298 15.04 18.36 -5.54
C GLY A 298 15.55 17.05 -4.93
N ALA A 299 16.49 17.15 -3.99
CA ALA A 299 17.03 15.98 -3.28
C ALA A 299 16.14 15.49 -2.13
N ARG A 300 15.01 16.13 -1.83
CA ARG A 300 14.15 15.78 -0.69
C ARG A 300 12.81 15.24 -1.18
N SER A 301 12.22 14.34 -0.41
CA SER A 301 10.85 13.86 -0.64
C SER A 301 9.98 14.09 0.58
N LEU A 302 8.73 14.47 0.34
CA LEU A 302 7.64 14.36 1.30
C LEU A 302 7.14 12.92 1.27
N LEU A 303 7.07 12.32 2.44
CA LEU A 303 6.63 10.94 2.65
C LEU A 303 5.30 10.94 3.40
N ALA A 304 4.56 9.85 3.25
CA ALA A 304 3.44 9.49 4.12
C ALA A 304 3.63 8.07 4.66
N CYS A 305 3.08 7.80 5.84
CA CYS A 305 3.03 6.46 6.42
C CYS A 305 1.65 6.20 7.05
N THR A 306 1.34 4.93 7.29
CA THR A 306 0.07 4.45 7.86
C THR A 306 0.15 4.17 9.37
N GLY A 307 -0.92 3.61 9.94
CA GLY A 307 -1.55 4.06 11.17
C GLY A 307 -2.68 5.01 10.79
N PRO A 308 -2.91 6.09 11.53
CA PRO A 308 -3.38 7.31 10.90
C PRO A 308 -2.34 7.79 9.89
N ILE A 309 -2.78 8.32 8.74
CA ILE A 309 -1.87 8.86 7.73
C ILE A 309 -1.14 10.08 8.32
N ARG A 310 0.18 9.97 8.43
CA ARG A 310 1.08 11.03 8.91
C ARG A 310 2.17 11.30 7.90
N PHE A 311 2.73 12.50 7.97
CA PHE A 311 3.72 12.97 7.02
C PHE A 311 5.12 13.01 7.60
N GLY A 312 6.08 12.84 6.71
CA GLY A 312 7.49 12.92 7.02
C GLY A 312 8.31 13.42 5.85
N VAL A 313 9.60 13.56 6.07
CA VAL A 313 10.55 13.98 5.04
C VAL A 313 11.78 13.09 5.06
N VAL A 314 12.36 12.92 3.89
CA VAL A 314 13.68 12.32 3.71
C VAL A 314 14.53 13.24 2.83
N ASP A 315 15.84 13.25 3.09
CA ASP A 315 16.84 13.91 2.28
C ASP A 315 17.77 12.88 1.64
N TRP A 316 17.67 12.74 0.31
CA TRP A 316 18.43 11.78 -0.49
C TRP A 316 19.85 12.22 -0.79
N SER A 317 20.28 13.43 -0.39
CA SER A 317 21.70 13.81 -0.48
C SER A 317 22.54 13.24 0.66
N GLN A 318 21.93 12.67 1.68
CA GLN A 318 22.63 12.01 2.77
C GLN A 318 23.19 10.65 2.32
N GLU A 319 24.33 10.24 2.89
CA GLU A 319 24.92 8.94 2.61
C GLU A 319 23.97 7.78 2.96
N GLN A 320 23.21 7.93 4.05
CA GLN A 320 22.16 7.01 4.45
C GLN A 320 20.84 7.77 4.63
N PRO A 321 20.02 7.92 3.58
CA PRO A 321 18.74 8.61 3.68
C PRO A 321 17.83 7.92 4.69
N VAL A 322 17.31 8.70 5.64
CA VAL A 322 16.40 8.25 6.70
C VAL A 322 15.23 9.23 6.78
N GLY A 323 14.01 8.68 6.86
CA GLY A 323 12.79 9.43 7.04
C GLY A 323 12.64 9.93 8.49
N ARG A 324 12.04 11.11 8.65
CA ARG A 324 11.58 11.62 9.95
C ARG A 324 10.18 12.20 9.83
N PHE A 325 9.44 12.22 10.94
CA PHE A 325 8.16 12.91 10.98
C PHE A 325 8.32 14.43 10.80
N ILE A 326 7.26 15.04 10.27
CA ILE A 326 7.07 16.49 10.31
C ILE A 326 6.29 16.82 11.58
N ASP A 327 6.82 17.76 12.37
CA ASP A 327 6.27 18.10 13.69
C ASP A 327 5.55 19.46 13.71
N THR A 328 5.48 20.19 12.58
CA THR A 328 4.82 21.50 12.50
C THR A 328 3.97 21.65 11.24
N ARG A 329 2.90 22.43 11.33
CA ARG A 329 2.02 22.72 10.18
C ARG A 329 2.73 23.57 9.14
N GLU A 330 3.63 24.45 9.58
CA GLU A 330 4.42 25.33 8.72
C GLU A 330 5.39 24.53 7.85
N GLU A 331 6.08 23.52 8.41
CA GLU A 331 6.94 22.64 7.62
C GLU A 331 6.12 21.84 6.61
N LEU A 332 4.97 21.27 7.01
CA LEU A 332 4.10 20.53 6.09
C LEU A 332 3.58 21.42 4.96
N ALA A 333 3.10 22.63 5.28
CA ALA A 333 2.59 23.59 4.31
C ALA A 333 3.67 24.04 3.32
N SER A 334 4.94 24.14 3.74
CA SER A 334 6.06 24.52 2.86
C SER A 334 6.30 23.55 1.70
N TRP A 335 5.68 22.37 1.69
CA TRP A 335 5.74 21.41 0.58
C TRP A 335 4.70 21.66 -0.52
N LEU A 336 3.80 22.61 -0.32
CA LEU A 336 2.80 23.00 -1.31
C LEU A 336 3.33 24.03 -2.29
N ASP A 337 4.26 24.88 -1.83
CA ASP A 337 4.90 25.98 -2.56
C ASP A 337 5.70 25.56 -3.81
#